data_AF-A0A7S3B124-F1
#
_entry.id   AF-A0A7S3B124-F1
#
_cell.length_a   1.000
_cell.length_b   1.000
_cell.length_c   1.000
_cell.angle_alpha   90.00
_cell.angle_beta   90.00
_cell.angle_gamma   90.00
#
_symmetry.space_group_name_H-M   'P 1'
#
loop_
_entity.id
_entity.type
_entity.pdbx_description
1 polymer ?
#
loop_
_entity_poly.entity_id
_entity_poly.type
_entity_poly.pdbx_seq_one_letter_code
_entity_poly.pdbx_strand_id
1 'polypeptide(L)'
;MSGRTLQHEDEQVALPSEVREENTAFTSVYTQGKLVYDGAAARAGEQAAIPTSTAGEVPTSLNEMLKWGVTNSDPEELKRMAAGGAAPKPMDKEIMDMLLGEPIVAKMRACLTKLGSEGELPEGVDTALGALEELEYYVEDIDNAVDMAKIGGIPILLACLTHGTAATEPEVREMACSVLAAALQNNPKVQEAALAHNVPAALLALLRDSADDDDASLPVQRKALLAISALYRSSDQATDALLTTDDGVTTLVQVGASADPKLRRRGLFLLLQISRARPEMAALLLAATTLPLTLLEAAGDADEDTREQGLQLLLQLSSMEGEGATDAAGLRVKLIELGASGLLAKALSINLGLGDERNTEHDAHFRSLIAWLSGAD
;
A
#
# COMPACT_ATOMS: atom_id res chain seq x y z
N MET A 1 -8.32 7.63 -55.30
CA MET A 1 -7.62 6.99 -54.17
C MET A 1 -7.44 5.53 -54.51
N SER A 2 -6.20 5.07 -54.73
CA SER A 2 -5.88 3.71 -55.14
C SER A 2 -6.37 2.68 -54.13
N GLY A 3 -7.08 1.66 -54.59
CA GLY A 3 -7.44 0.49 -53.79
C GLY A 3 -6.19 -0.25 -53.34
N ARG A 4 -6.15 -0.64 -52.05
CA ARG A 4 -5.03 -1.40 -51.48
C ARG A 4 -5.10 -2.84 -51.99
N THR A 5 -4.02 -3.33 -52.60
CA THR A 5 -3.85 -4.72 -53.06
C THR A 5 -2.88 -5.46 -52.15
N LEU A 6 -3.02 -6.78 -52.04
CA LEU A 6 -2.08 -7.67 -51.34
C LEU A 6 -1.45 -8.63 -52.36
N GLN A 7 -0.16 -8.92 -52.20
CA GLN A 7 0.52 -9.97 -52.97
C GLN A 7 0.46 -11.28 -52.18
N HIS A 8 -0.06 -12.33 -52.81
CA HIS A 8 -0.03 -13.69 -52.29
C HIS A 8 0.31 -14.65 -53.43
N GLU A 9 1.35 -15.46 -53.26
CA GLU A 9 1.82 -16.46 -54.25
C GLU A 9 1.97 -15.90 -55.68
N ASP A 10 2.65 -14.76 -55.81
CA ASP A 10 2.98 -14.07 -57.06
C ASP A 10 1.82 -13.45 -57.87
N GLU A 11 0.59 -13.48 -57.36
CA GLU A 11 -0.54 -12.71 -57.95
C GLU A 11 -0.95 -11.52 -57.07
N GLN A 12 -1.29 -10.39 -57.72
CA GLN A 12 -1.83 -9.21 -57.05
C GLN A 12 -3.35 -9.35 -56.91
N VAL A 13 -3.80 -9.56 -55.67
CA VAL A 13 -5.23 -9.71 -55.34
C VAL A 13 -5.72 -8.42 -54.68
N ALA A 14 -6.84 -7.87 -55.17
CA ALA A 14 -7.48 -6.70 -54.59
C ALA A 14 -8.17 -7.07 -53.27
N LEU A 15 -8.00 -6.24 -52.25
CA LEU A 15 -8.66 -6.46 -50.96
C LEU A 15 -10.19 -6.43 -51.15
N PRO A 16 -10.94 -7.38 -50.55
CA PRO A 16 -12.40 -7.38 -50.61
C PRO A 16 -12.95 -6.06 -50.04
N SER A 17 -13.82 -5.40 -50.79
CA SER A 17 -14.39 -4.10 -50.40
C SER A 17 -15.51 -4.18 -49.37
N GLU A 18 -16.03 -5.39 -49.11
CA GLU A 18 -16.99 -5.69 -48.04
C GLU A 18 -16.45 -6.84 -47.20
N VAL A 19 -16.37 -6.62 -45.88
CA VAL A 19 -16.15 -7.68 -44.91
C VAL A 19 -17.51 -8.26 -44.54
N ARG A 20 -17.81 -9.48 -44.99
CA ARG A 20 -18.97 -10.24 -44.53
C ARG A 20 -18.50 -11.17 -43.43
N GLU A 21 -18.82 -10.84 -42.19
CA GLU A 21 -18.61 -11.74 -41.06
C GLU A 21 -19.62 -12.89 -41.15
N GLU A 22 -19.14 -14.11 -41.36
CA GLU A 22 -19.99 -15.30 -41.32
C GLU A 22 -20.15 -15.79 -39.87
N ASN A 23 -21.35 -16.29 -39.55
CA ASN A 23 -21.70 -16.84 -38.24
C ASN A 23 -20.88 -18.12 -37.96
N THR A 24 -20.08 -18.11 -36.89
CA THR A 24 -19.13 -19.17 -36.51
C THR A 24 -19.77 -20.42 -35.89
N ALA A 25 -21.10 -20.48 -35.80
CA ALA A 25 -21.83 -21.55 -35.12
C ALA A 25 -21.65 -22.96 -35.73
N PHE A 26 -21.15 -23.11 -36.96
CA PHE A 26 -21.02 -24.42 -37.62
C PHE A 26 -19.58 -24.70 -38.06
N THR A 27 -18.75 -25.16 -37.13
CA THR A 27 -17.36 -25.55 -37.42
C THR A 27 -17.29 -27.02 -37.83
N SER A 28 -16.65 -27.31 -38.97
CA SER A 28 -16.41 -28.67 -39.44
C SER A 28 -15.39 -29.38 -38.55
N VAL A 29 -15.72 -30.60 -38.12
CA VAL A 29 -14.90 -31.38 -37.17
C VAL A 29 -14.09 -32.42 -37.92
N TYR A 30 -12.78 -32.42 -37.68
CA TYR A 30 -11.83 -33.37 -38.24
C TYR A 30 -11.24 -34.23 -37.13
N THR A 31 -10.95 -35.50 -37.44
CA THR A 31 -10.21 -36.38 -36.53
C THR A 31 -9.16 -37.13 -37.35
N GLN A 32 -7.89 -37.01 -36.94
CA GLN A 32 -6.74 -37.60 -37.63
C GLN A 32 -6.69 -37.27 -39.14
N GLY A 33 -7.01 -36.02 -39.50
CA GLY A 33 -6.97 -35.54 -40.88
C GLY A 33 -8.12 -36.00 -41.78
N LYS A 34 -9.10 -36.76 -41.26
CA LYS A 34 -10.34 -37.08 -41.97
C LYS A 34 -11.50 -36.22 -41.45
N LEU A 35 -12.28 -35.68 -42.39
CA LEU A 35 -13.50 -34.92 -42.10
C LEU A 35 -14.55 -35.87 -41.51
N VAL A 36 -14.92 -35.64 -40.26
CA VAL A 36 -15.91 -36.45 -39.53
C VAL A 36 -17.30 -35.82 -39.65
N TYR A 37 -17.37 -34.49 -39.66
CA TYR A 37 -18.60 -33.74 -39.83
C TYR A 37 -18.33 -32.44 -40.56
N ASP A 38 -19.05 -32.20 -41.66
CA ASP A 38 -18.96 -30.96 -42.43
C ASP A 38 -20.05 -29.98 -42.02
N GLY A 39 -19.71 -29.05 -41.12
CA GLY A 39 -20.61 -27.97 -40.71
C GLY A 39 -20.98 -27.02 -41.85
N ALA A 40 -20.17 -26.96 -42.92
CA ALA A 40 -20.45 -26.12 -44.08
C ALA A 40 -21.47 -26.74 -45.04
N ALA A 41 -21.58 -28.08 -45.12
CA ALA A 41 -22.51 -28.77 -46.01
C ALA A 41 -23.96 -28.80 -45.49
N ALA A 42 -24.18 -28.55 -44.19
CA ALA A 42 -25.52 -28.39 -43.60
C ALA A 42 -26.26 -27.13 -44.08
N ARG A 43 -25.62 -26.29 -44.92
CA ARG A 43 -26.20 -25.10 -45.58
C ARG A 43 -27.46 -25.38 -46.43
N ALA A 44 -27.73 -26.61 -46.85
CA ALA A 44 -28.70 -26.88 -47.92
C ALA A 44 -30.19 -26.93 -47.52
N GLY A 45 -30.54 -26.76 -46.25
CA GLY A 45 -31.95 -26.89 -45.88
C GLY A 45 -32.27 -26.53 -44.44
N GLU A 46 -31.99 -25.30 -44.02
CA GLU A 46 -32.81 -24.53 -43.07
C GLU A 46 -32.04 -23.25 -42.72
N GLN A 47 -32.58 -22.11 -43.12
CA GLN A 47 -32.15 -20.83 -42.57
C GLN A 47 -32.60 -20.82 -41.10
N ALA A 48 -31.69 -21.11 -40.18
CA ALA A 48 -31.91 -20.85 -38.76
C ALA A 48 -32.07 -19.33 -38.61
N ALA A 49 -33.32 -18.92 -38.38
CA ALA A 49 -33.67 -17.53 -38.11
C ALA A 49 -32.90 -17.05 -36.88
N ILE A 50 -32.17 -15.95 -37.02
CA ILE A 50 -31.64 -15.20 -35.88
C ILE A 50 -32.86 -14.64 -35.15
N PRO A 51 -33.13 -15.01 -33.88
CA PRO A 51 -34.13 -14.30 -33.12
C PRO A 51 -33.60 -12.88 -32.92
N THR A 52 -34.35 -11.91 -33.43
CA THR A 52 -34.08 -10.50 -33.27
C THR A 52 -34.03 -10.22 -31.77
N SER A 53 -32.88 -9.74 -31.29
CA SER A 53 -32.65 -9.34 -29.90
C SER A 53 -33.80 -8.48 -29.39
N THR A 54 -34.63 -9.04 -28.51
CA THR A 54 -35.42 -8.24 -27.59
C THR A 54 -34.50 -7.81 -26.47
N ALA A 55 -34.26 -6.51 -26.39
CA ALA A 55 -33.52 -5.84 -25.32
C ALA A 55 -33.84 -6.46 -23.95
N GLY A 56 -32.86 -7.17 -23.39
CA GLY A 56 -32.88 -7.75 -22.05
C GLY A 56 -31.55 -7.47 -21.38
N GLU A 57 -31.60 -7.08 -20.12
CA GLU A 57 -30.51 -6.55 -19.29
C GLU A 57 -29.18 -7.29 -19.47
N VAL A 58 -28.10 -6.52 -19.65
CA VAL A 58 -26.74 -7.04 -19.65
C VAL A 58 -26.45 -7.60 -18.25
N PRO A 59 -26.10 -8.89 -18.10
CA PRO A 59 -25.88 -9.49 -16.79
C PRO A 59 -24.70 -8.80 -16.08
N THR A 60 -24.88 -8.45 -14.80
CA THR A 60 -23.90 -7.67 -14.02
C THR A 60 -23.06 -8.54 -13.08
N SER A 61 -23.44 -9.80 -12.90
CA SER A 61 -22.67 -10.78 -12.13
C SER A 61 -22.33 -12.02 -12.95
N LEU A 62 -21.23 -12.71 -12.58
CA LEU A 62 -20.76 -13.92 -13.27
C LEU A 62 -21.82 -15.03 -13.31
N ASN A 63 -22.62 -15.17 -12.25
CA ASN A 63 -23.71 -16.15 -12.20
C ASN A 63 -24.88 -15.78 -13.11
N GLU A 64 -25.19 -14.49 -13.25
CA GLU A 64 -26.19 -14.03 -14.22
C GLU A 64 -25.69 -14.22 -15.66
N MET A 65 -24.40 -14.00 -15.89
CA MET A 65 -23.78 -14.22 -17.20
C MET A 65 -23.77 -15.71 -17.57
N LEU A 66 -23.49 -16.59 -16.61
CA LEU A 66 -23.60 -18.04 -16.79
C LEU A 66 -25.04 -18.47 -17.05
N LYS A 67 -26.01 -17.94 -16.28
CA LYS A 67 -27.42 -18.26 -16.45
C LYS A 67 -27.95 -17.77 -17.81
N TRP A 68 -27.54 -16.58 -18.23
CA TRP A 68 -27.85 -16.04 -19.55
C TRP A 68 -27.24 -16.88 -20.65
N GLY A 69 -25.96 -17.25 -20.53
CA GLY A 69 -25.26 -18.11 -21.49
C GLY A 69 -25.92 -19.48 -21.65
N VAL A 70 -26.34 -20.12 -20.55
CA VAL A 70 -27.06 -21.41 -20.59
C VAL A 70 -28.44 -21.26 -21.23
N THR A 71 -29.14 -20.15 -20.98
CA THR A 71 -30.49 -19.92 -21.51
C THR A 71 -30.50 -19.61 -23.01
N ASN A 72 -29.44 -18.99 -23.52
CA ASN A 72 -29.33 -18.57 -24.92
C ASN A 72 -28.47 -19.51 -25.79
N SER A 73 -28.00 -20.63 -25.23
CA SER A 73 -27.28 -21.66 -25.98
C SER A 73 -28.23 -22.76 -26.47
N ASP A 74 -27.90 -23.39 -27.59
CA ASP A 74 -28.68 -24.49 -28.17
C ASP A 74 -28.70 -25.71 -27.21
N PRO A 75 -29.89 -26.15 -26.74
CA PRO A 75 -30.02 -27.29 -25.84
C PRO A 75 -29.49 -28.61 -26.40
N GLU A 76 -29.54 -28.81 -27.72
CA GLU A 76 -29.07 -30.05 -28.35
C GLU A 76 -27.55 -30.05 -28.49
N GLU A 77 -26.93 -28.89 -28.74
CA GLU A 77 -25.47 -28.75 -28.77
C GLU A 77 -24.88 -28.88 -27.34
N LEU A 78 -25.56 -28.36 -26.32
CA LEU A 78 -25.17 -28.57 -24.91
C LEU A 78 -25.25 -30.05 -24.49
N LYS A 79 -26.31 -30.76 -24.87
CA LYS A 79 -26.44 -32.20 -24.63
C LYS A 79 -25.39 -33.00 -25.42
N ARG A 80 -25.07 -32.58 -26.65
CA ARG A 80 -24.02 -33.20 -27.47
C ARG A 80 -22.64 -33.00 -26.86
N MET A 81 -22.31 -31.80 -26.37
CA MET A 81 -21.07 -31.54 -25.63
C MET A 81 -21.00 -32.36 -24.34
N ALA A 82 -22.12 -32.47 -23.60
CA ALA A 82 -22.21 -33.30 -22.40
C ALA A 82 -22.06 -34.80 -22.71
N ALA A 83 -22.64 -35.28 -23.81
CA ALA A 83 -22.52 -36.67 -24.28
C ALA A 83 -21.13 -36.97 -24.88
N GLY A 84 -20.42 -35.95 -25.37
CA GLY A 84 -19.05 -36.00 -25.84
C GLY A 84 -18.02 -36.29 -24.73
N GLY A 85 -18.43 -36.23 -23.45
CA GLY A 85 -17.77 -36.90 -22.32
C GLY A 85 -16.33 -36.49 -22.00
N ALA A 86 -15.74 -35.55 -22.73
CA ALA A 86 -14.49 -34.93 -22.33
C ALA A 86 -14.83 -33.66 -21.58
N ALA A 87 -14.85 -33.73 -20.25
CA ALA A 87 -14.52 -32.56 -19.46
C ALA A 87 -13.26 -31.93 -20.10
N PRO A 88 -13.19 -30.59 -20.27
CA PRO A 88 -11.98 -29.96 -20.80
C PRO A 88 -10.82 -30.56 -20.01
N LYS A 89 -9.92 -31.26 -20.71
CA LYS A 89 -8.76 -31.87 -20.05
C LYS A 89 -8.12 -30.73 -19.28
N PRO A 90 -7.94 -30.85 -17.95
CA PRO A 90 -7.22 -29.83 -17.20
C PRO A 90 -5.93 -29.60 -17.98
N MET A 91 -5.69 -28.35 -18.41
CA MET A 91 -4.48 -28.00 -19.16
C MET A 91 -3.31 -28.65 -18.44
N ASP A 92 -2.50 -29.42 -19.18
CA ASP A 92 -1.41 -30.20 -18.59
C ASP A 92 -0.62 -29.30 -17.65
N LYS A 93 -0.43 -29.75 -16.41
CA LYS A 93 0.19 -28.94 -15.35
C LYS A 93 1.54 -28.37 -15.81
N GLU A 94 2.29 -29.11 -16.61
CA GLU A 94 3.54 -28.65 -17.21
C GLU A 94 3.35 -27.53 -18.23
N ILE A 95 2.29 -27.53 -19.03
CA ILE A 95 1.96 -26.45 -19.96
C ILE A 95 1.46 -25.22 -19.19
N MET A 96 0.71 -25.44 -18.10
CA MET A 96 0.26 -24.38 -17.20
C MET A 96 1.44 -23.73 -16.47
N ASP A 97 2.37 -24.52 -15.95
CA ASP A 97 3.62 -24.04 -15.33
C ASP A 97 4.55 -23.37 -16.36
N MET A 98 4.55 -23.82 -17.62
CA MET A 98 5.31 -23.16 -18.70
C MET A 98 4.68 -21.85 -19.17
N LEU A 99 3.34 -21.74 -19.17
CA LEU A 99 2.60 -20.53 -19.58
C LEU A 99 2.54 -19.47 -18.47
N LEU A 100 2.37 -19.89 -17.22
CA LEU A 100 2.20 -19.01 -16.06
C LEU A 100 3.52 -18.79 -15.29
N GLY A 101 4.54 -19.60 -15.56
CA GLY A 101 5.80 -19.60 -14.81
C GLY A 101 5.66 -20.24 -13.43
N GLU A 102 6.74 -20.20 -12.65
CA GLU A 102 6.69 -20.62 -11.24
C GLU A 102 5.74 -19.73 -10.45
N PRO A 103 4.88 -20.32 -9.59
CA PRO A 103 3.94 -19.54 -8.79
C PRO A 103 4.70 -18.60 -7.85
N ILE A 104 4.23 -17.36 -7.73
CA ILE A 104 4.89 -16.31 -6.92
C ILE A 104 5.13 -16.80 -5.48
N VAL A 105 4.20 -17.57 -4.91
CA VAL A 105 4.35 -18.18 -3.58
C VAL A 105 5.58 -19.08 -3.48
N ALA A 106 5.94 -19.84 -4.52
CA ALA A 106 7.16 -20.65 -4.53
C ALA A 106 8.42 -19.77 -4.54
N LYS A 107 8.41 -18.68 -5.32
CA LYS A 107 9.50 -17.69 -5.34
C LYS A 107 9.67 -17.00 -3.99
N MET A 108 8.58 -16.55 -3.36
CA MET A 108 8.62 -15.99 -2.01
C MET A 108 9.17 -16.99 -0.98
N ARG A 109 8.79 -18.28 -1.06
CA ARG A 109 9.38 -19.32 -0.19
C ARG A 109 10.88 -19.48 -0.41
N ALA A 110 11.35 -19.40 -1.65
CA ALA A 110 12.77 -19.45 -1.95
C ALA A 110 13.51 -18.24 -1.33
N CYS A 111 12.96 -17.03 -1.46
CA CYS A 111 13.50 -15.83 -0.80
C CYS A 111 13.57 -16.02 0.72
N LEU A 112 12.48 -16.45 1.36
CA LEU A 112 12.43 -16.70 2.80
C LEU A 112 13.42 -17.78 3.26
N THR A 113 13.69 -18.80 2.44
CA THR A 113 14.66 -19.85 2.75
C THR A 113 16.09 -19.29 2.80
N LYS A 114 16.45 -18.37 1.89
CA LYS A 114 17.76 -17.72 1.85
C LYS A 114 18.04 -16.86 3.11
N LEU A 115 16.98 -16.32 3.73
CA LEU A 115 17.09 -15.56 4.99
C LEU A 115 17.36 -16.46 6.21
N GLY A 116 17.08 -17.76 6.09
CA GLY A 116 17.21 -18.74 7.16
C GLY A 116 16.14 -18.59 8.24
N SER A 117 16.15 -19.51 9.20
CA SER A 117 15.43 -19.37 10.46
C SER A 117 16.22 -18.48 11.41
N GLU A 118 15.53 -17.73 12.27
CA GLU A 118 16.15 -16.98 13.38
C GLU A 118 17.19 -15.91 12.98
N GLY A 119 17.27 -15.53 11.69
CA GLY A 119 18.14 -14.45 11.21
C GLY A 119 19.62 -14.84 11.07
N GLU A 120 19.93 -16.12 10.87
CA GLU A 120 21.31 -16.64 10.80
C GLU A 120 22.07 -16.29 9.50
N LEU A 121 21.37 -15.85 8.45
CA LEU A 121 21.95 -15.51 7.13
C LEU A 121 22.92 -16.58 6.57
N PRO A 122 22.45 -17.81 6.31
CA PRO A 122 23.33 -18.95 5.98
C PRO A 122 24.13 -18.75 4.68
N GLU A 123 23.59 -17.98 3.73
CA GLU A 123 24.21 -17.71 2.43
C GLU A 123 24.89 -16.33 2.35
N GLY A 124 25.03 -15.65 3.50
CA GLY A 124 25.65 -14.33 3.62
C GLY A 124 24.71 -13.14 3.37
N VAL A 125 25.24 -11.95 3.63
CA VAL A 125 24.49 -10.68 3.62
C VAL A 125 24.00 -10.31 2.22
N ASP A 126 24.86 -10.37 1.20
CA ASP A 126 24.49 -10.01 -0.19
C ASP A 126 23.32 -10.85 -0.72
N THR A 127 23.32 -12.15 -0.43
CA THR A 127 22.25 -13.06 -0.82
C THR A 127 20.95 -12.73 -0.09
N ALA A 128 21.04 -12.35 1.18
CA ALA A 128 19.89 -11.95 1.98
C ALA A 128 19.28 -10.63 1.49
N LEU A 129 20.12 -9.65 1.14
CA LEU A 129 19.66 -8.38 0.56
C LEU A 129 18.93 -8.60 -0.76
N GLY A 130 19.51 -9.36 -1.69
CA GLY A 130 18.83 -9.69 -2.95
C GLY A 130 17.52 -10.46 -2.74
N ALA A 131 17.47 -11.36 -1.75
CA ALA A 131 16.24 -12.08 -1.40
C ALA A 131 15.16 -11.15 -0.83
N LEU A 132 15.54 -10.16 0.00
CA LEU A 132 14.62 -9.17 0.56
C LEU A 132 14.13 -8.19 -0.51
N GLU A 133 14.98 -7.76 -1.44
CA GLU A 133 14.59 -6.91 -2.58
C GLU A 133 13.57 -7.62 -3.49
N GLU A 134 13.81 -8.88 -3.84
CA GLU A 134 12.84 -9.69 -4.58
C GLU A 134 11.54 -9.86 -3.79
N LEU A 135 11.63 -10.07 -2.48
CA LEU A 135 10.45 -10.23 -1.63
C LEU A 135 9.65 -8.94 -1.54
N GLU A 136 10.30 -7.78 -1.43
CA GLU A 136 9.65 -6.46 -1.45
C GLU A 136 8.81 -6.30 -2.72
N TYR A 137 9.41 -6.58 -3.89
CA TYR A 137 8.71 -6.52 -5.17
C TYR A 137 7.45 -7.40 -5.21
N TYR A 138 7.51 -8.62 -4.65
CA TYR A 138 6.33 -9.50 -4.64
C TYR A 138 5.23 -8.99 -3.71
N VAL A 139 5.58 -8.47 -2.53
CA VAL A 139 4.59 -8.04 -1.52
C VAL A 139 4.02 -6.64 -1.76
N GLU A 140 4.46 -5.93 -2.80
CA GLU A 140 3.73 -4.76 -3.31
C GLU A 140 2.31 -5.12 -3.77
N ASP A 141 2.11 -6.37 -4.21
CA ASP A 141 0.79 -6.92 -4.47
C ASP A 141 0.13 -7.41 -3.17
N ILE A 142 -1.11 -6.96 -2.95
CA ILE A 142 -1.85 -7.18 -1.70
C ILE A 142 -2.11 -8.68 -1.45
N ASP A 143 -2.42 -9.45 -2.50
CA ASP A 143 -2.70 -10.88 -2.37
C ASP A 143 -1.41 -11.66 -2.08
N ASN A 144 -0.31 -11.31 -2.75
CA ASN A 144 1.00 -11.89 -2.47
C ASN A 144 1.47 -11.57 -1.05
N ALA A 145 1.26 -10.36 -0.54
CA ALA A 145 1.60 -9.99 0.84
C ALA A 145 0.82 -10.84 1.86
N VAL A 146 -0.46 -11.09 1.60
CA VAL A 146 -1.30 -11.99 2.42
C VAL A 146 -0.76 -13.42 2.38
N ASP A 147 -0.38 -13.91 1.21
CA ASP A 147 0.21 -15.24 1.07
C ASP A 147 1.58 -15.35 1.74
N MET A 148 2.42 -14.31 1.64
CA MET A 148 3.70 -14.19 2.38
C MET A 148 3.50 -14.35 3.89
N ALA A 149 2.47 -13.70 4.44
CA ALA A 149 2.12 -13.86 5.85
C ALA A 149 1.69 -15.30 6.18
N LYS A 150 0.85 -15.93 5.35
CA LYS A 150 0.39 -17.33 5.55
C LYS A 150 1.51 -18.36 5.47
N ILE A 151 2.53 -18.13 4.64
CA ILE A 151 3.66 -19.04 4.51
C ILE A 151 4.73 -18.87 5.59
N GLY A 152 4.48 -18.01 6.59
CA GLY A 152 5.37 -17.81 7.74
C GLY A 152 6.44 -16.75 7.52
N GLY A 153 6.24 -15.81 6.58
CA GLY A 153 7.24 -14.77 6.31
C GLY A 153 7.37 -13.72 7.42
N ILE A 154 6.31 -13.41 8.16
CA ILE A 154 6.34 -12.39 9.23
C ILE A 154 7.35 -12.73 10.35
N PRO A 155 7.35 -13.95 10.94
CA PRO A 155 8.37 -14.34 11.92
C PRO A 155 9.81 -14.27 11.39
N ILE A 156 10.03 -14.59 10.11
CA ILE A 156 11.35 -14.55 9.47
C ILE A 156 11.81 -13.10 9.34
N LEU A 157 10.95 -12.22 8.82
CA LEU A 157 11.23 -10.78 8.73
C LEU A 157 11.49 -10.17 10.11
N LEU A 158 10.71 -10.57 11.13
CA LEU A 158 10.94 -10.15 12.51
C LEU A 158 12.30 -10.61 13.02
N ALA A 159 12.70 -11.86 12.75
CA ALA A 159 14.02 -12.35 13.12
C ALA A 159 15.14 -11.54 12.44
N CYS A 160 14.95 -11.09 11.20
CA CYS A 160 15.89 -10.17 10.55
C CYS A 160 16.03 -8.82 11.26
N LEU A 161 15.03 -8.39 12.04
CA LEU A 161 15.07 -7.15 12.83
C LEU A 161 15.69 -7.33 14.22
N THR A 162 15.42 -8.46 14.89
CA THR A 162 15.69 -8.61 16.34
C THR A 162 16.62 -9.76 16.73
N HIS A 163 16.96 -10.66 15.80
CA HIS A 163 17.74 -11.87 16.09
C HIS A 163 18.84 -12.16 15.06
N GLY A 164 19.82 -12.96 15.48
CA GLY A 164 20.86 -13.51 14.61
C GLY A 164 21.89 -12.48 14.11
N THR A 165 22.66 -12.90 13.11
CA THR A 165 23.66 -12.07 12.41
C THR A 165 22.99 -11.01 11.53
N ALA A 166 21.77 -11.26 11.07
CA ALA A 166 20.96 -10.25 10.37
C ALA A 166 20.72 -9.01 11.22
N ALA A 167 20.37 -9.19 12.50
CA ALA A 167 20.14 -8.06 13.40
C ALA A 167 21.41 -7.25 13.69
N THR A 168 22.61 -7.76 13.40
CA THR A 168 23.84 -6.96 13.45
C THR A 168 24.06 -6.11 12.21
N GLU A 169 23.50 -6.48 11.06
CA GLU A 169 23.71 -5.79 9.78
C GLU A 169 22.63 -4.72 9.50
N PRO A 170 22.97 -3.42 9.47
CA PRO A 170 21.99 -2.35 9.28
C PRO A 170 21.23 -2.44 7.96
N GLU A 171 21.90 -2.82 6.87
CA GLU A 171 21.31 -2.91 5.53
C GLU A 171 20.20 -3.98 5.47
N VAL A 172 20.40 -5.10 6.17
CA VAL A 172 19.41 -6.18 6.25
C VAL A 172 18.19 -5.72 7.07
N ARG A 173 18.42 -5.05 8.21
CA ARG A 173 17.32 -4.47 9.01
C ARG A 173 16.54 -3.42 8.22
N GLU A 174 17.23 -2.56 7.48
CA GLU A 174 16.61 -1.56 6.61
C GLU A 174 15.70 -2.23 5.58
N MET A 175 16.23 -3.22 4.86
CA MET A 175 15.47 -3.86 3.78
C MET A 175 14.30 -4.70 4.32
N ALA A 176 14.48 -5.39 5.45
CA ALA A 176 13.38 -6.08 6.12
C ALA A 176 12.27 -5.12 6.57
N CYS A 177 12.61 -3.93 7.07
CA CYS A 177 11.62 -2.88 7.35
C CYS A 177 10.92 -2.41 6.07
N SER A 178 11.63 -2.36 4.93
CA SER A 178 11.05 -2.01 3.64
C SER A 178 10.00 -3.03 3.18
N VAL A 179 10.34 -4.33 3.24
CA VAL A 179 9.40 -5.43 2.94
C VAL A 179 8.16 -5.35 3.84
N LEU A 180 8.36 -5.15 5.15
CA LEU A 180 7.24 -5.00 6.09
C LEU A 180 6.38 -3.77 5.75
N ALA A 181 6.99 -2.64 5.40
CA ALA A 181 6.25 -1.44 5.02
C ALA A 181 5.35 -1.67 3.80
N ALA A 182 5.89 -2.30 2.75
CA ALA A 182 5.12 -2.64 1.55
C ALA A 182 3.98 -3.61 1.88
N ALA A 183 4.27 -4.69 2.62
CA ALA A 183 3.28 -5.71 2.96
C ALA A 183 2.15 -5.20 3.87
N LEU A 184 2.44 -4.25 4.77
CA LEU A 184 1.48 -3.67 5.71
C LEU A 184 0.60 -2.59 5.10
N GLN A 185 1.01 -1.98 3.99
CA GLN A 185 0.33 -0.82 3.44
C GLN A 185 -1.07 -1.18 2.94
N ASN A 186 -2.09 -0.59 3.58
CA ASN A 186 -3.51 -0.81 3.26
C ASN A 186 -3.92 -2.29 3.27
N ASN A 187 -3.32 -3.13 4.14
CA ASN A 187 -3.53 -4.57 4.16
C ASN A 187 -3.93 -5.09 5.55
N PRO A 188 -5.23 -5.06 5.91
CA PRO A 188 -5.70 -5.44 7.25
C PRO A 188 -5.28 -6.85 7.69
N LYS A 189 -5.27 -7.83 6.78
CA LYS A 189 -4.91 -9.22 7.10
C LYS A 189 -3.44 -9.35 7.50
N VAL A 190 -2.55 -8.64 6.82
CA VAL A 190 -1.12 -8.64 7.14
C VAL A 190 -0.87 -7.83 8.41
N GLN A 191 -1.59 -6.73 8.61
CA GLN A 191 -1.53 -5.93 9.84
C GLN A 191 -1.93 -6.76 11.08
N GLU A 192 -3.05 -7.49 11.02
CA GLU A 192 -3.47 -8.41 12.08
C GLU A 192 -2.40 -9.47 12.38
N ALA A 193 -1.80 -10.06 11.35
CA ALA A 193 -0.71 -11.02 11.52
C ALA A 193 0.54 -10.38 12.16
N ALA A 194 0.90 -9.16 11.74
CA ALA A 194 2.02 -8.42 12.32
C ALA A 194 1.80 -8.07 13.79
N LEU A 195 0.57 -7.69 14.18
CA LEU A 195 0.18 -7.48 15.57
C LEU A 195 0.32 -8.78 16.38
N ALA A 196 -0.17 -9.91 15.85
CA ALA A 196 -0.08 -11.21 16.52
C ALA A 196 1.38 -11.65 16.78
N HIS A 197 2.32 -11.19 15.96
CA HIS A 197 3.75 -11.48 16.09
C HIS A 197 4.55 -10.39 16.83
N ASN A 198 3.92 -9.36 17.39
CA ASN A 198 4.58 -8.24 18.07
C ASN A 198 5.58 -7.46 17.20
N VAL A 199 5.37 -7.42 15.88
CA VAL A 199 6.15 -6.56 14.96
C VAL A 199 6.17 -5.08 15.38
N PRO A 200 5.07 -4.46 15.88
CA PRO A 200 5.09 -3.04 16.22
C PRO A 200 6.09 -2.70 17.32
N ALA A 201 6.26 -3.59 18.31
CA ALA A 201 7.22 -3.39 19.39
C ALA A 201 8.67 -3.40 18.87
N ALA A 202 8.99 -4.30 17.94
CA ALA A 202 10.29 -4.34 17.29
C ALA A 202 10.55 -3.08 16.45
N LEU A 203 9.56 -2.61 15.69
CA LEU A 203 9.69 -1.37 14.92
C LEU A 203 9.88 -0.14 15.81
N LEU A 204 9.17 -0.05 16.95
CA LEU A 204 9.35 1.03 17.92
C LEU A 204 10.73 0.98 18.58
N ALA A 205 11.26 -0.21 18.87
CA ALA A 205 12.62 -0.37 19.39
C ALA A 205 13.68 0.16 18.39
N LEU A 206 13.52 -0.14 17.10
CA LEU A 206 14.41 0.39 16.06
C LEU A 206 14.39 1.92 15.95
N LEU A 207 13.28 2.57 16.30
CA LEU A 207 13.21 4.03 16.39
C LEU A 207 13.89 4.59 17.65
N ARG A 208 13.98 3.81 18.73
CA ARG A 208 14.56 4.21 20.02
C ARG A 208 16.06 3.99 20.12
N ASP A 209 16.61 3.05 19.36
CA ASP A 209 18.06 2.75 19.34
C ASP A 209 18.91 3.89 18.75
N SER A 210 18.31 5.07 18.53
CA SER A 210 18.89 6.35 18.12
C SER A 210 19.74 7.04 19.19
N ALA A 211 20.39 6.30 20.09
CA ALA A 211 21.16 6.91 21.17
C ALA A 211 22.35 7.75 20.67
N ASP A 212 22.81 7.54 19.44
CA ASP A 212 23.73 8.41 18.74
C ASP A 212 23.33 8.48 17.25
N ASP A 213 23.41 9.67 16.65
CA ASP A 213 23.25 9.96 15.21
C ASP A 213 24.36 9.25 14.39
N ASP A 214 24.50 7.94 14.51
CA ASP A 214 25.33 7.15 13.64
C ASP A 214 24.64 7.06 12.27
N ASP A 215 25.33 7.54 11.22
CA ASP A 215 24.87 7.56 9.83
C ASP A 215 24.29 6.21 9.35
N ALA A 216 24.74 5.10 9.95
CA ALA A 216 24.28 3.74 9.65
C ALA A 216 22.89 3.40 10.20
N SER A 217 22.39 4.10 11.22
CA SER A 217 21.10 3.81 11.87
C SER A 217 19.92 4.55 11.22
N LEU A 218 20.17 5.73 10.64
CA LEU A 218 19.14 6.59 10.05
C LEU A 218 18.36 5.91 8.89
N PRO A 219 18.98 5.16 7.97
CA PRO A 219 18.24 4.45 6.93
C PRO A 219 17.22 3.45 7.51
N VAL A 220 17.65 2.67 8.52
CA VAL A 220 16.80 1.72 9.24
C VAL A 220 15.61 2.43 9.89
N GLN A 221 15.87 3.50 10.64
CA GLN A 221 14.81 4.28 11.31
C GLN A 221 13.79 4.85 10.31
N ARG A 222 14.25 5.36 9.15
CA ARG A 222 13.35 5.92 8.13
C ARG A 222 12.43 4.85 7.52
N LYS A 223 12.92 3.62 7.36
CA LYS A 223 12.11 2.49 6.89
C LYS A 223 11.22 1.92 8.00
N ALA A 224 11.72 1.84 9.23
CA ALA A 224 10.92 1.45 10.39
C ALA A 224 9.73 2.40 10.60
N LEU A 225 9.95 3.71 10.51
CA LEU A 225 8.89 4.72 10.57
C LEU A 225 7.89 4.59 9.41
N LEU A 226 8.36 4.21 8.22
CA LEU A 226 7.49 3.94 7.08
C LEU A 226 6.57 2.74 7.35
N ALA A 227 7.11 1.65 7.89
CA ALA A 227 6.33 0.47 8.28
C ALA A 227 5.33 0.79 9.39
N ILE A 228 5.74 1.54 10.41
CA ILE A 228 4.87 2.06 11.48
C ILE A 228 3.74 2.92 10.91
N SER A 229 4.05 3.79 9.95
CA SER A 229 3.06 4.63 9.27
C SER A 229 2.07 3.82 8.42
N ALA A 230 2.53 2.75 7.78
CA ALA A 230 1.68 1.82 7.02
C ALA A 230 0.72 1.04 7.94
N LEU A 231 1.22 0.62 9.10
CA LEU A 231 0.47 -0.13 10.11
C LEU A 231 -0.63 0.72 10.76
N TYR A 232 -0.30 1.88 11.34
CA TYR A 232 -1.24 2.60 12.19
C TYR A 232 -2.28 3.43 11.41
N ARG A 233 -1.96 3.90 10.20
CA ARG A 233 -2.90 4.75 9.44
C ARG A 233 -4.15 4.02 8.93
N SER A 234 -4.12 2.70 8.87
CA SER A 234 -5.21 1.89 8.30
C SER A 234 -5.69 0.75 9.21
N SER A 235 -5.23 0.72 10.48
CA SER A 235 -5.63 -0.25 11.48
C SER A 235 -5.97 0.42 12.81
N ASP A 236 -7.24 0.38 13.17
CA ASP A 236 -7.72 0.85 14.48
C ASP A 236 -7.11 0.00 15.61
N GLN A 237 -7.06 -1.32 15.42
CA GLN A 237 -6.48 -2.25 16.40
C GLN A 237 -4.99 -1.97 16.64
N ALA A 238 -4.23 -1.69 15.58
CA ALA A 238 -2.83 -1.33 15.75
C ALA A 238 -2.70 0.02 16.49
N THR A 239 -3.56 0.98 16.16
CA THR A 239 -3.54 2.28 16.82
C THR A 239 -3.89 2.16 18.31
N ASP A 240 -4.84 1.30 18.68
CA ASP A 240 -5.14 0.97 20.08
C ASP A 240 -3.92 0.37 20.80
N ALA A 241 -3.21 -0.54 20.13
CA ALA A 241 -1.99 -1.13 20.67
C ALA A 241 -0.90 -0.07 20.89
N LEU A 242 -0.73 0.88 19.96
CA LEU A 242 0.22 1.99 20.12
C LEU A 242 -0.13 2.88 21.33
N LEU A 243 -1.41 3.23 21.49
CA LEU A 243 -1.88 4.10 22.57
C LEU A 243 -1.75 3.46 23.95
N THR A 244 -1.74 2.14 24.02
CA THR A 244 -1.58 1.36 25.27
C THR A 244 -0.13 0.93 25.53
N THR A 245 0.76 1.05 24.55
CA THR A 245 2.17 0.68 24.68
C THR A 245 2.92 1.74 25.47
N ASP A 246 3.58 1.32 26.56
CA ASP A 246 4.48 2.19 27.33
C ASP A 246 5.55 2.80 26.41
N ASP A 247 5.75 4.12 26.50
CA ASP A 247 6.63 4.94 25.65
C ASP A 247 6.30 4.98 24.14
N GLY A 248 5.23 4.34 23.67
CA GLY A 248 4.90 4.31 22.22
C GLY A 248 4.72 5.72 21.63
N VAL A 249 3.85 6.52 22.26
CA VAL A 249 3.62 7.92 21.86
C VAL A 249 4.87 8.77 22.08
N THR A 250 5.57 8.59 23.21
CA THR A 250 6.82 9.30 23.52
C THR A 250 7.88 9.09 22.44
N THR A 251 8.02 7.86 21.94
CA THR A 251 8.94 7.51 20.86
C THR A 251 8.59 8.27 19.57
N LEU A 252 7.30 8.34 19.20
CA LEU A 252 6.87 9.09 18.02
C LEU A 252 7.09 10.61 18.17
N VAL A 253 6.91 11.15 19.38
CA VAL A 253 7.24 12.56 19.69
C VAL A 253 8.74 12.80 19.54
N GLN A 254 9.59 11.90 20.02
CA GLN A 254 11.04 11.99 19.84
C GLN A 254 11.45 11.94 18.36
N VAL A 255 10.83 11.08 17.56
CA VAL A 255 11.05 11.04 16.10
C VAL A 255 10.61 12.34 15.43
N GLY A 256 9.49 12.92 15.87
CA GLY A 256 9.04 14.26 15.45
C GLY A 256 9.98 15.39 15.88
N ALA A 257 10.90 15.14 16.82
CA ALA A 257 11.93 16.07 17.27
C ALA A 257 13.33 15.74 16.70
N SER A 258 13.42 14.76 15.80
CA SER A 258 14.71 14.32 15.23
C SER A 258 15.45 15.43 14.49
N ALA A 259 16.78 15.41 14.54
CA ALA A 259 17.63 16.28 13.74
C ALA A 259 17.53 15.96 12.23
N ASP A 260 17.37 14.68 11.87
CA ASP A 260 17.13 14.24 10.48
C ASP A 260 15.79 14.82 9.96
N PRO A 261 15.81 15.65 8.90
CA PRO A 261 14.61 16.30 8.39
C PRO A 261 13.54 15.33 7.85
N LYS A 262 13.94 14.15 7.36
CA LYS A 262 13.00 13.18 6.80
C LYS A 262 12.24 12.46 7.93
N LEU A 263 12.93 12.11 9.02
CA LEU A 263 12.33 11.55 10.23
C LEU A 263 11.41 12.57 10.89
N ARG A 264 11.88 13.81 11.08
CA ARG A 264 11.10 14.90 11.66
C ARG A 264 9.77 15.12 10.92
N ARG A 265 9.83 15.32 9.60
CA ARG A 265 8.64 15.50 8.76
C ARG A 265 7.69 14.30 8.82
N ARG A 266 8.20 13.08 8.66
CA ARG A 266 7.35 11.87 8.69
C ARG A 266 6.75 11.61 10.07
N GLY A 267 7.49 11.91 11.13
CA GLY A 267 7.05 11.78 12.52
C GLY A 267 5.92 12.75 12.84
N LEU A 268 6.11 14.04 12.55
CA LEU A 268 5.08 15.07 12.74
C LEU A 268 3.84 14.79 11.90
N PHE A 269 4.00 14.38 10.64
CA PHE A 269 2.89 13.93 9.82
C PHE A 269 2.11 12.80 10.48
N LEU A 270 2.80 11.74 10.95
CA LEU A 270 2.14 10.60 11.56
C LEU A 270 1.39 10.98 12.85
N LEU A 271 2.01 11.78 13.72
CA LEU A 271 1.38 12.30 14.94
C LEU A 271 0.10 13.07 14.62
N LEU A 272 0.16 13.96 13.62
CA LEU A 272 -1.00 14.72 13.17
C LEU A 272 -2.10 13.82 12.62
N GLN A 273 -1.77 12.84 11.78
CA GLN A 273 -2.76 11.92 11.20
C GLN A 273 -3.44 11.07 12.28
N ILE A 274 -2.69 10.49 13.22
CA ILE A 274 -3.26 9.67 14.29
C ILE A 274 -4.09 10.54 15.24
N SER A 275 -3.61 11.74 15.59
CA SER A 275 -4.35 12.67 16.45
C SER A 275 -5.70 13.09 15.85
N ARG A 276 -5.78 13.25 14.52
CA ARG A 276 -7.04 13.53 13.81
C ARG A 276 -8.01 12.36 13.84
N ALA A 277 -7.49 11.15 13.70
CA ALA A 277 -8.31 9.94 13.71
C ALA A 277 -8.77 9.56 15.13
N ARG A 278 -7.94 9.83 16.15
CA ARG A 278 -8.10 9.33 17.52
C ARG A 278 -7.91 10.44 18.55
N PRO A 279 -8.97 10.91 19.24
CA PRO A 279 -8.87 11.98 20.22
C PRO A 279 -8.03 11.59 21.44
N GLU A 280 -7.90 10.29 21.77
CA GLU A 280 -7.04 9.82 22.87
C GLU A 280 -5.57 10.17 22.63
N MET A 281 -5.12 10.15 21.38
CA MET A 281 -3.76 10.55 21.00
C MET A 281 -3.49 12.01 21.39
N ALA A 282 -4.46 12.90 21.20
CA ALA A 282 -4.30 14.31 21.53
C ALA A 282 -4.08 14.53 23.04
N ALA A 283 -4.78 13.79 23.89
CA ALA A 283 -4.57 13.83 25.35
C ALA A 283 -3.16 13.32 25.74
N LEU A 284 -2.71 12.21 25.15
CA LEU A 284 -1.36 11.68 25.39
C LEU A 284 -0.26 12.64 24.90
N LEU A 285 -0.51 13.33 23.79
CA LEU A 285 0.39 14.35 23.26
C LEU A 285 0.50 15.56 24.22
N LEU A 286 -0.61 16.04 24.77
CA LEU A 286 -0.59 17.13 25.76
C LEU A 286 0.14 16.76 27.05
N ALA A 287 0.12 15.47 27.43
CA ALA A 287 0.89 14.96 28.55
C ALA A 287 2.41 14.86 28.26
N ALA A 288 2.82 14.79 26.99
CA ALA A 288 4.23 14.68 26.61
C ALA A 288 4.98 15.98 26.92
N THR A 289 6.06 15.87 27.70
CA THR A 289 6.81 17.03 28.22
C THR A 289 7.63 17.75 27.14
N THR A 290 8.14 17.03 26.15
CA THR A 290 8.99 17.56 25.08
C THR A 290 8.20 18.17 23.91
N LEU A 291 6.94 17.77 23.74
CA LEU A 291 6.11 18.17 22.61
C LEU A 291 6.00 19.68 22.41
N PRO A 292 5.79 20.54 23.44
CA PRO A 292 5.67 21.98 23.22
C PRO A 292 6.90 22.60 22.55
N LEU A 293 8.10 22.13 22.93
CA LEU A 293 9.34 22.59 22.33
C LEU A 293 9.46 22.07 20.88
N THR A 294 9.21 20.78 20.66
CA THR A 294 9.22 20.15 19.33
C THR A 294 8.31 20.86 18.34
N LEU A 295 7.08 21.21 18.77
CA LEU A 295 6.13 21.90 17.90
C LEU A 295 6.52 23.34 17.61
N LEU A 296 7.14 24.02 18.58
CA LEU A 296 7.62 25.39 18.41
C LEU A 296 8.83 25.45 17.46
N GLU A 297 9.73 24.49 17.55
CA GLU A 297 10.83 24.30 16.60
C GLU A 297 10.30 23.96 15.21
N ALA A 298 9.34 23.04 15.11
CA ALA A 298 8.70 22.70 13.84
C ALA A 298 8.04 23.92 13.19
N ALA A 299 7.31 24.74 13.94
CA ALA A 299 6.67 25.97 13.44
C ALA A 299 7.68 27.01 12.91
N GLY A 300 8.93 26.95 13.36
CA GLY A 300 10.04 27.80 12.90
C GLY A 300 10.94 27.16 11.84
N ASP A 301 10.65 25.94 11.38
CA ASP A 301 11.53 25.19 10.48
C ASP A 301 11.62 25.84 9.08
N ALA A 302 12.75 25.66 8.40
CA ALA A 302 12.90 26.12 7.02
C ALA A 302 12.03 25.30 6.05
N ASP A 303 11.83 24.01 6.34
CA ASP A 303 11.02 23.10 5.57
C ASP A 303 9.52 23.42 5.72
N GLU A 304 8.86 23.72 4.59
CA GLU A 304 7.46 24.14 4.57
C GLU A 304 6.52 23.05 5.11
N ASP A 305 6.73 21.79 4.71
CA ASP A 305 5.93 20.65 5.16
C ASP A 305 6.01 20.48 6.69
N THR A 306 7.23 20.57 7.25
CA THR A 306 7.48 20.46 8.69
C THR A 306 6.79 21.59 9.47
N ARG A 307 6.91 22.84 8.98
CA ARG A 307 6.19 23.96 9.58
C ARG A 307 4.70 23.75 9.59
N GLU A 308 4.14 23.36 8.45
CA GLU A 308 2.69 23.22 8.32
C GLU A 308 2.15 22.12 9.22
N GLN A 309 2.82 20.97 9.26
CA GLN A 309 2.43 19.88 10.16
C GLN A 309 2.50 20.29 11.64
N GLY A 310 3.55 21.04 12.02
CA GLY A 310 3.70 21.57 13.37
C GLY A 310 2.59 22.56 13.73
N LEU A 311 2.26 23.49 12.84
CA LEU A 311 1.20 24.49 13.03
C LEU A 311 -0.18 23.84 13.09
N GLN A 312 -0.48 22.91 12.18
CA GLN A 312 -1.75 22.20 12.16
C GLN A 312 -1.94 21.37 13.44
N LEU A 313 -0.88 20.70 13.93
CA LEU A 313 -0.95 19.95 15.17
C LEU A 313 -1.14 20.89 16.38
N LEU A 314 -0.43 22.01 16.43
CA LEU A 314 -0.63 23.03 17.48
C LEU A 314 -2.07 23.55 17.50
N LEU A 315 -2.64 23.89 16.34
CA LEU A 315 -4.01 24.37 16.22
C LEU A 315 -5.04 23.35 16.67
N GLN A 316 -4.81 22.08 16.31
CA GLN A 316 -5.69 21.00 16.73
C GLN A 316 -5.67 20.82 18.25
N LEU A 317 -4.48 20.85 18.85
CA LEU A 317 -4.32 20.75 20.31
C LEU A 317 -4.86 21.98 21.04
N SER A 318 -4.73 23.18 20.46
CA SER A 318 -5.28 24.42 21.05
C SER A 318 -6.80 24.48 21.01
N SER A 319 -7.43 23.77 20.06
CA SER A 319 -8.88 23.78 19.84
C SER A 319 -9.60 22.64 20.60
N MET A 320 -8.92 21.95 21.51
CA MET A 320 -9.53 20.87 22.29
C MET A 320 -10.55 21.42 23.30
N GLU A 321 -11.74 20.82 23.30
CA GLU A 321 -12.85 21.16 24.22
C GLU A 321 -12.99 20.10 25.34
N GLY A 322 -13.77 20.43 26.38
CA GLY A 322 -14.08 19.49 27.47
C GLY A 322 -12.90 19.23 28.41
N GLU A 323 -12.64 17.98 28.77
CA GLU A 323 -11.51 17.59 29.64
C GLU A 323 -10.17 18.05 29.04
N GLY A 324 -10.03 17.99 27.71
CA GLY A 324 -8.84 18.43 26.99
C GLY A 324 -8.62 19.96 27.00
N ALA A 325 -9.61 20.76 27.35
CA ALA A 325 -9.45 22.22 27.43
C ALA A 325 -8.49 22.64 28.57
N THR A 326 -8.47 21.88 29.67
CA THR A 326 -7.55 22.14 30.78
C THR A 326 -6.12 21.83 30.37
N ASP A 327 -5.93 20.73 29.65
CA ASP A 327 -4.62 20.31 29.15
C ASP A 327 -4.10 21.27 28.05
N ALA A 328 -4.99 21.74 27.16
CA ALA A 328 -4.68 22.77 26.18
C ALA A 328 -4.28 24.11 26.84
N ALA A 329 -4.94 24.50 27.94
CA ALA A 329 -4.52 25.66 28.73
C ALA A 329 -3.13 25.45 29.37
N GLY A 330 -2.82 24.23 29.82
CA GLY A 330 -1.48 23.85 30.29
C GLY A 330 -0.42 23.95 29.19
N LEU A 331 -0.73 23.49 27.98
CA LEU A 331 0.12 23.66 26.80
C LEU A 331 0.37 25.14 26.50
N ARG A 332 -0.69 25.97 26.56
CA ARG A 332 -0.60 27.42 26.35
C ARG A 332 0.42 28.07 27.29
N VAL A 333 0.36 27.75 28.58
CA VAL A 333 1.30 28.28 29.59
C VAL A 333 2.74 27.89 29.25
N LYS A 334 2.99 26.61 28.95
CA LYS A 334 4.32 26.13 28.56
C LYS A 334 4.85 26.84 27.31
N LEU A 335 4.00 27.06 26.30
CA LEU A 335 4.39 27.78 25.09
C LEU A 335 4.71 29.25 25.37
N ILE A 336 3.98 29.90 26.27
CA ILE A 336 4.28 31.28 26.71
C ILE A 336 5.63 31.34 27.43
N GLU A 337 5.91 30.39 28.31
CA GLU A 337 7.21 30.28 29.02
C GLU A 337 8.38 30.07 28.06
N LEU A 338 8.16 29.33 26.96
CA LEU A 338 9.13 29.13 25.87
C LEU A 338 9.26 30.34 24.92
N GLY A 339 8.48 31.41 25.14
CA GLY A 339 8.52 32.61 24.30
C GLY A 339 7.87 32.44 22.93
N ALA A 340 6.90 31.52 22.80
CA ALA A 340 6.28 31.17 21.52
C ALA A 340 5.69 32.39 20.77
N SER A 341 5.09 33.36 21.48
CA SER A 341 4.49 34.55 20.84
C SER A 341 5.51 35.35 20.02
N GLY A 342 6.73 35.50 20.51
CA GLY A 342 7.78 36.22 19.78
C GLY A 342 8.33 35.42 18.60
N LEU A 343 8.48 34.10 18.77
CA LEU A 343 8.98 33.21 17.73
C LEU A 343 7.98 33.05 16.57
N LEU A 344 6.70 32.85 16.88
CA LEU A 344 5.65 32.77 15.87
C LEU A 344 5.46 34.11 15.13
N ALA A 345 5.54 35.25 15.83
CA ALA A 345 5.48 36.56 15.18
C ALA A 345 6.67 36.80 14.23
N LYS A 346 7.87 36.35 14.62
CA LYS A 346 9.06 36.40 13.77
C LYS A 346 8.90 35.48 12.54
N ALA A 347 8.44 34.25 12.73
CA ALA A 347 8.19 33.29 11.65
C ALA A 347 7.14 33.82 10.66
N LEU A 348 6.04 34.38 11.15
CA LEU A 348 5.03 35.03 10.33
C LEU A 348 5.61 36.21 9.53
N SER A 349 6.45 37.04 10.14
CA SER A 349 7.08 38.17 9.44
C SER A 349 7.99 37.71 8.31
N ILE A 350 8.71 36.61 8.50
CA ILE A 350 9.53 35.97 7.46
C ILE A 350 8.64 35.46 6.33
N ASN A 351 7.55 34.75 6.66
CA ASN A 351 6.63 34.19 5.66
C ASN A 351 5.94 35.30 4.82
N LEU A 352 5.56 36.41 5.45
CA LEU A 352 5.01 37.58 4.77
C LEU A 352 6.01 38.26 3.82
N GLY A 353 7.32 38.09 4.07
CA GLY A 353 8.39 38.60 3.23
C GLY A 353 8.65 37.81 1.95
N LEU A 354 8.04 36.62 1.79
CA LEU A 354 8.26 35.73 0.64
C LEU A 354 7.54 36.15 -0.66
N GLY A 355 6.78 37.26 -0.64
CA GLY A 355 6.15 37.81 -1.85
C GLY A 355 5.18 36.84 -2.51
N ASP A 356 5.45 36.45 -3.77
CA ASP A 356 4.62 35.53 -4.56
C ASP A 356 4.73 34.06 -4.11
N GLU A 357 5.76 33.69 -3.33
CA GLU A 357 5.92 32.34 -2.74
C GLU A 357 5.18 32.18 -1.40
N ARG A 358 4.30 33.12 -1.08
CA ARG A 358 3.60 33.19 0.20
C ARG A 358 2.45 32.18 0.26
N ASN A 359 2.47 31.34 1.30
CA ASN A 359 1.33 30.49 1.67
C ASN A 359 0.38 31.24 2.63
N THR A 360 -0.80 31.60 2.13
CA THR A 360 -1.80 32.38 2.88
C THR A 360 -2.49 31.60 3.99
N GLU A 361 -2.56 30.27 3.88
CA GLU A 361 -3.15 29.42 4.92
C GLU A 361 -2.24 29.36 6.15
N HIS A 362 -0.92 29.26 5.93
CA HIS A 362 0.07 29.29 7.01
C HIS A 362 -0.01 30.59 7.82
N ASP A 363 -0.22 31.73 7.15
CA ASP A 363 -0.40 33.00 7.84
C ASP A 363 -1.64 33.02 8.73
N ALA A 364 -2.73 32.38 8.29
CA ALA A 364 -3.94 32.24 9.09
C ALA A 364 -3.66 31.35 10.31
N HIS A 365 -2.89 30.27 10.14
CA HIS A 365 -2.47 29.40 11.23
C HIS A 365 -1.64 30.16 12.28
N PHE A 366 -0.62 30.90 11.85
CA PHE A 366 0.19 31.74 12.74
C PHE A 366 -0.65 32.78 13.48
N ARG A 367 -1.54 33.50 12.78
CA ARG A 367 -2.39 34.53 13.39
C ARG A 367 -3.32 33.94 14.45
N SER A 368 -3.92 32.79 14.15
CA SER A 368 -4.82 32.09 15.07
C SER A 368 -4.09 31.64 16.33
N LEU A 369 -2.89 31.07 16.18
CA LEU A 369 -2.05 30.68 17.32
C LEU A 369 -1.57 31.87 18.16
N ILE A 370 -1.19 32.98 17.51
CA ILE A 370 -0.78 34.21 18.23
C ILE A 370 -1.96 34.81 19.02
N ALA A 371 -3.16 34.82 18.45
CA ALA A 371 -4.38 35.27 19.13
C ALA A 371 -4.68 34.39 20.36
N TRP A 372 -4.67 33.07 20.17
CA TRP A 372 -4.85 32.09 21.24
C TRP A 372 -3.82 32.24 22.36
N LEU A 373 -2.52 32.40 22.04
CA LEU A 373 -1.47 32.64 23.03
C LEU A 373 -1.71 33.96 23.80
N SER A 374 -2.25 34.98 23.14
CA SER A 374 -2.53 36.29 23.76
C SER A 374 -3.79 36.28 24.62
N GLY A 375 -4.64 35.25 24.52
CA GLY A 375 -5.94 35.19 25.20
C GLY A 375 -6.95 36.16 24.61
N ALA A 376 -6.75 36.54 23.34
CA ALA A 376 -7.72 37.27 22.55
C ALA A 376 -8.55 36.21 21.80
N ASP A 377 -9.60 35.72 22.46
CA ASP A 377 -10.64 34.90 21.82
C ASP A 377 -11.61 35.77 21.01
#